data_AF-A0A951YIY9-F1
#
_entry.id   AF-A0A951YIY9-F1
#
_cell.length_a   1.000
_cell.length_b   1.000
_cell.length_c   1.000
_cell.angle_alpha   90.00
_cell.angle_beta   90.00
_cell.angle_gamma   90.00
#
_symmetry.space_group_name_H-M   'P 1'
#
loop_
_entity.id
_entity.type
_entity.pdbx_description
1 polymer ?
#
loop_
_entity_poly.entity_id
_entity_poly.type
_entity_poly.pdbx_seq_one_letter_code
_entity_poly.pdbx_strand_id
1 'polypeptide(L)'
;MHTNRPLARASLAASIAVLLLGLGACVTRPDSLPPIVTITEPRSGTVRSSDDLRISGYAMDDAGVASIRVDGADLLADGLYASERGKRLIQFAFTKPNLRDGELTLILEVTDVDGRTTTERYVLTLDATPPTVELSKVESLGGGKLRVEGVARDNMRISSIRISGVPLAFTPAAEYSFSVDVDAAEGGQVVVEDSAGNVTARDLR
;
A
#
# COMPACT_ATOMS: atom_id res chain seq x y z
N MET A 1 12.72 37.68 -92.74
CA MET A 1 12.19 36.34 -93.14
C MET A 1 11.81 35.62 -91.85
N HIS A 2 10.61 35.74 -91.27
CA HIS A 2 9.27 35.44 -91.77
C HIS A 2 9.13 34.03 -92.34
N THR A 3 8.89 33.06 -91.46
CA THR A 3 8.02 31.90 -91.73
C THR A 3 7.21 31.61 -90.48
N ASN A 4 5.93 31.34 -90.70
CA ASN A 4 4.85 31.33 -89.72
C ASN A 4 4.11 30.00 -89.87
N ARG A 5 3.72 29.40 -88.74
CA ARG A 5 2.57 28.48 -88.50
C ARG A 5 2.69 26.99 -88.91
N PRO A 6 1.97 26.05 -88.24
CA PRO A 6 0.66 26.25 -87.59
C PRO A 6 0.48 25.76 -86.14
N LEU A 7 -0.65 26.21 -85.58
CA LEU A 7 -1.25 25.82 -84.30
C LEU A 7 -1.80 24.38 -84.36
N ALA A 8 -1.68 23.66 -83.24
CA ALA A 8 -2.63 22.62 -82.85
C ALA A 8 -3.24 22.98 -81.49
N ARG A 9 -4.57 23.01 -81.43
CA ARG A 9 -5.39 23.16 -80.22
C ARG A 9 -5.70 21.77 -79.66
N ALA A 10 -5.57 21.61 -78.34
CA ALA A 10 -6.26 20.64 -77.46
C ALA A 10 -5.51 20.68 -76.10
N SER A 11 -6.08 20.72 -74.91
CA SER A 11 -7.46 20.72 -74.44
C SER A 11 -7.42 21.25 -72.99
N LEU A 12 -8.51 21.89 -72.57
CA LEU A 12 -8.79 22.29 -71.20
C LEU A 12 -8.95 21.04 -70.30
N ALA A 13 -8.65 21.18 -69.02
CA ALA A 13 -9.01 20.31 -67.88
C ALA A 13 -8.04 19.16 -67.51
N ALA A 14 -7.14 19.45 -66.57
CA ALA A 14 -6.83 18.57 -65.44
C ALA A 14 -6.51 19.51 -64.26
N SER A 15 -7.56 20.02 -63.60
CA SER A 15 -8.03 19.45 -62.34
C SER A 15 -7.00 19.67 -61.22
N ILE A 16 -7.28 20.73 -60.47
CA ILE A 16 -6.83 20.99 -59.10
C ILE A 16 -6.98 19.68 -58.30
N ALA A 17 -5.90 18.91 -58.19
CA ALA A 17 -5.88 17.67 -57.41
C ALA A 17 -4.45 17.27 -56.97
N VAL A 18 -3.59 18.27 -56.71
CA VAL A 18 -2.39 18.07 -55.87
C VAL A 18 -2.38 19.15 -54.80
N LEU A 19 -3.52 19.28 -54.13
CA LEU A 19 -3.69 19.95 -52.85
C LEU A 19 -4.57 18.99 -52.07
N LEU A 20 -4.09 18.48 -50.92
CA LEU A 20 -4.75 17.52 -49.99
C LEU A 20 -4.34 16.03 -50.06
N LEU A 21 -3.04 15.70 -50.17
CA LEU A 21 -2.53 14.37 -49.79
C LEU A 21 -1.39 14.46 -48.78
N GLY A 22 -1.61 15.19 -47.70
CA GLY A 22 -0.63 15.32 -46.60
C GLY A 22 -1.22 15.54 -45.21
N LEU A 23 -2.53 15.36 -45.03
CA LEU A 23 -3.17 15.45 -43.70
C LEU A 23 -3.79 14.09 -43.34
N GLY A 24 -2.92 13.12 -43.04
CA GLY A 24 -3.34 11.80 -42.59
C GLY A 24 -2.31 11.08 -41.73
N ALA A 25 -1.17 11.73 -41.40
CA ALA A 25 -0.35 11.26 -40.31
C ALA A 25 -1.09 11.62 -39.01
N CYS A 26 -1.93 10.70 -38.52
CA CYS A 26 -2.22 10.67 -37.09
C CYS A 26 -0.86 10.68 -36.40
N VAL A 27 -0.50 11.81 -35.80
CA VAL A 27 0.61 11.87 -34.84
C VAL A 27 0.10 11.09 -33.63
N THR A 28 0.23 9.76 -33.68
CA THR A 28 0.21 8.95 -32.47
C THR A 28 1.44 9.39 -31.71
N ARG A 29 1.24 10.26 -30.71
CA ARG A 29 2.29 10.63 -29.78
C ARG A 29 2.80 9.30 -29.21
N PRO A 30 4.07 8.91 -29.44
CA PRO A 30 4.60 7.74 -28.77
C PRO A 30 4.42 8.00 -27.29
N ASP A 31 3.64 7.16 -26.63
CA ASP A 31 3.64 7.15 -25.18
C ASP A 31 5.09 6.99 -24.74
N SER A 32 5.53 7.83 -23.83
CA SER A 32 6.91 7.87 -23.36
C SER A 32 7.01 7.70 -21.86
N LEU A 33 5.88 7.52 -21.16
CA LEU A 33 5.86 7.41 -19.71
C LEU A 33 5.90 5.94 -19.34
N PRO A 34 6.75 5.54 -18.37
CA PRO A 34 6.64 4.23 -17.75
C PRO A 34 5.30 4.10 -16.97
N PRO A 35 4.82 2.87 -16.77
CA PRO A 35 3.59 2.63 -16.02
C PRO A 35 3.73 3.08 -14.55
N ILE A 36 2.64 3.43 -13.90
CA ILE A 36 2.58 3.73 -12.46
C ILE A 36 2.01 2.52 -11.73
N VAL A 37 2.53 2.26 -10.54
CA VAL A 37 1.96 1.31 -9.56
C VAL A 37 1.84 2.00 -8.21
N THR A 38 0.81 1.64 -7.44
CA THR A 38 0.61 2.16 -6.10
C THR A 38 -0.13 1.13 -5.26
N ILE A 39 0.38 0.87 -4.04
CA ILE A 39 -0.34 0.12 -3.01
C ILE A 39 -1.21 1.08 -2.21
N THR A 40 -2.50 0.74 -2.08
CA THR A 40 -3.47 1.50 -1.29
C THR A 40 -3.64 0.94 0.11
N GLU A 41 -3.57 -0.39 0.26
CA GLU A 41 -3.71 -1.08 1.55
C GLU A 41 -2.79 -2.31 1.63
N PRO A 42 -2.19 -2.58 2.80
CA PRO A 42 -2.07 -1.67 3.94
C PRO A 42 -1.33 -0.38 3.57
N ARG A 43 -1.46 0.67 4.39
CA ARG A 43 -0.52 1.79 4.28
C ARG A 43 0.82 1.34 4.86
N SER A 44 1.91 1.91 4.36
CA SER A 44 3.24 1.69 4.93
C SER A 44 3.24 1.94 6.44
N GLY A 45 3.81 1.02 7.20
CA GLY A 45 3.84 1.09 8.66
C GLY A 45 3.89 -0.30 9.31
N THR A 46 3.63 -0.33 10.62
CA THR A 46 3.45 -1.56 11.37
C THR A 46 2.04 -2.08 11.17
N VAL A 47 1.92 -3.36 10.80
CA VAL A 47 0.63 -4.00 10.54
C VAL A 47 0.51 -5.24 11.41
N ARG A 48 -0.58 -5.32 12.16
CA ARG A 48 -1.01 -6.57 12.78
C ARG A 48 -1.49 -7.52 11.70
N SER A 49 -0.73 -8.59 11.47
CA SER A 49 -1.08 -9.60 10.49
C SER A 49 -0.61 -10.96 10.96
N SER A 50 -1.56 -11.87 11.21
CA SER A 50 -1.21 -13.17 11.78
C SER A 50 -1.06 -14.29 10.74
N ASP A 51 -1.71 -14.26 9.56
CA ASP A 51 -1.56 -15.38 8.60
C ASP A 51 -1.72 -15.00 7.12
N ASP A 52 -2.70 -14.17 6.76
CA ASP A 52 -3.03 -13.83 5.37
C ASP A 52 -3.15 -12.31 5.16
N LEU A 53 -2.02 -11.66 4.80
CA LEU A 53 -2.04 -10.22 4.53
C LEU A 53 -2.59 -9.97 3.13
N ARG A 54 -3.77 -9.37 3.06
CA ARG A 54 -4.33 -8.84 1.81
C ARG A 54 -3.68 -7.49 1.49
N ILE A 55 -3.12 -7.39 0.29
CA ILE A 55 -2.51 -6.17 -0.24
C ILE A 55 -3.30 -5.77 -1.48
N SER A 56 -3.71 -4.51 -1.55
CA SER A 56 -4.50 -3.94 -2.65
C SER A 56 -3.83 -2.71 -3.23
N GLY A 57 -4.05 -2.47 -4.52
CA GLY A 57 -3.45 -1.36 -5.23
C GLY A 57 -4.00 -1.17 -6.64
N TYR A 58 -3.36 -0.29 -7.39
CA TYR A 58 -3.66 -0.09 -8.80
C TYR A 58 -2.39 0.07 -9.63
N ALA A 59 -2.49 -0.34 -10.89
CA ALA A 59 -1.50 -0.08 -11.93
C ALA A 59 -2.16 0.74 -13.05
N MET A 60 -1.43 1.70 -13.61
CA MET A 60 -1.96 2.61 -14.62
C MET A 60 -0.92 2.95 -15.68
N ASP A 61 -1.34 2.99 -16.93
CA ASP A 61 -0.53 3.36 -18.09
C ASP A 61 -1.44 3.81 -19.24
N ASP A 62 -1.04 4.78 -20.07
CA ASP A 62 -1.88 5.24 -21.17
C ASP A 62 -1.81 4.38 -22.45
N ALA A 63 -0.77 3.58 -22.64
CA ALA A 63 -0.76 2.50 -23.64
C ALA A 63 -1.48 1.24 -23.12
N GLY A 64 -1.43 1.01 -21.80
CA GLY A 64 -2.09 -0.09 -21.11
C GLY A 64 -1.11 -1.04 -20.43
N VAL A 65 -1.58 -1.79 -19.43
CA VAL A 65 -0.72 -2.62 -18.58
C VAL A 65 -0.65 -4.06 -19.10
N ALA A 66 0.56 -4.56 -19.36
CA ALA A 66 0.81 -5.92 -19.86
C ALA A 66 1.04 -6.96 -18.76
N SER A 67 1.72 -6.58 -17.67
CA SER A 67 1.95 -7.44 -16.50
C SER A 67 2.05 -6.67 -15.20
N ILE A 68 1.64 -7.31 -14.10
CA ILE A 68 1.82 -6.81 -12.73
C ILE A 68 2.47 -7.95 -11.95
N ARG A 69 3.78 -7.89 -11.73
CA ARG A 69 4.53 -8.91 -11.00
C ARG A 69 4.75 -8.51 -9.54
N VAL A 70 4.54 -9.46 -8.65
CA VAL A 70 4.89 -9.36 -7.23
C VAL A 70 5.89 -10.47 -6.91
N ASP A 71 7.10 -10.11 -6.49
CA ASP A 71 8.21 -11.06 -6.27
C ASP A 71 8.44 -11.99 -7.49
N GLY A 72 8.21 -11.46 -8.70
CA GLY A 72 8.34 -12.18 -9.97
C GLY A 72 7.08 -12.94 -10.45
N ALA A 73 6.05 -13.10 -9.62
CA ALA A 73 4.80 -13.77 -10.02
C ALA A 73 3.83 -12.76 -10.67
N ASP A 74 3.43 -12.98 -11.93
CA ASP A 74 2.49 -12.12 -12.66
C ASP A 74 1.04 -12.36 -12.22
N LEU A 75 0.42 -11.35 -11.59
CA LEU A 75 -0.99 -11.39 -11.19
C LEU A 75 -1.92 -11.54 -12.39
N LEU A 76 -1.55 -11.01 -13.57
CA LEU A 76 -2.40 -11.09 -14.77
C LEU A 76 -2.32 -12.46 -15.46
N ALA A 77 -1.45 -13.36 -15.01
CA ALA A 77 -1.44 -14.76 -15.42
C ALA A 77 -2.52 -15.59 -14.70
N ASP A 78 -3.03 -15.10 -13.57
CA ASP A 78 -4.15 -15.71 -12.85
C ASP A 78 -5.48 -15.49 -13.61
N GLY A 79 -6.34 -16.50 -13.64
CA GLY A 79 -7.64 -16.44 -14.30
C GLY A 79 -8.55 -15.32 -13.77
N LEU A 80 -8.39 -14.92 -12.50
CA LEU A 80 -9.12 -13.83 -11.88
C LEU A 80 -8.82 -12.47 -12.54
N TYR A 81 -7.57 -12.24 -12.96
CA TYR A 81 -7.12 -10.97 -13.52
C TYR A 81 -6.77 -11.03 -15.01
N ALA A 82 -6.85 -12.21 -15.64
CA ALA A 82 -6.49 -12.38 -17.05
C ALA A 82 -7.23 -11.40 -17.99
N SER A 83 -8.50 -11.07 -17.67
CA SER A 83 -9.31 -10.13 -18.45
C SER A 83 -8.94 -8.66 -18.26
N GLU A 84 -8.09 -8.35 -17.29
CA GLU A 84 -7.60 -6.99 -17.02
C GLU A 84 -6.40 -6.61 -17.90
N ARG A 85 -5.69 -7.59 -18.48
CA ARG A 85 -4.50 -7.35 -19.31
C ARG A 85 -4.81 -6.42 -20.49
N GLY A 86 -3.96 -5.41 -20.67
CA GLY A 86 -4.07 -4.38 -21.69
C GLY A 86 -4.98 -3.22 -21.32
N LYS A 87 -5.67 -3.25 -20.16
CA LYS A 87 -6.41 -2.09 -19.68
C LYS A 87 -5.46 -1.00 -19.18
N ARG A 88 -5.92 0.25 -19.30
CA ARG A 88 -5.19 1.46 -18.86
C ARG A 88 -5.15 1.65 -17.36
N LEU A 89 -6.13 1.10 -16.64
CA LEU A 89 -6.22 1.13 -15.19
C LEU A 89 -6.65 -0.24 -14.72
N ILE A 90 -5.84 -0.87 -13.88
CA ILE A 90 -6.11 -2.17 -13.29
C ILE A 90 -6.07 -2.02 -11.78
N GLN A 91 -7.19 -2.32 -11.11
CA GLN A 91 -7.19 -2.53 -9.67
C GLN A 91 -6.82 -3.98 -9.40
N PHE A 92 -5.92 -4.22 -8.46
CA PHE A 92 -5.48 -5.55 -8.10
C PHE A 92 -5.46 -5.72 -6.59
N ALA A 93 -5.58 -6.97 -6.17
CA ALA A 93 -5.31 -7.41 -4.82
C ALA A 93 -4.73 -8.82 -4.83
N PHE A 94 -3.82 -9.08 -3.89
CA PHE A 94 -3.23 -10.40 -3.66
C PHE A 94 -3.07 -10.65 -2.16
N THR A 95 -2.91 -11.92 -1.79
CA THR A 95 -2.68 -12.33 -0.40
C THR A 95 -1.28 -12.90 -0.27
N LYS A 96 -0.55 -12.45 0.75
CA LYS A 96 0.75 -13.03 1.14
C LYS A 96 0.54 -13.95 2.36
N PRO A 97 0.67 -15.28 2.20
CA PRO A 97 0.55 -16.23 3.30
C PRO A 97 1.88 -16.44 4.03
N ASN A 98 1.84 -17.21 5.13
CA ASN A 98 3.01 -17.70 5.88
C ASN A 98 3.91 -16.57 6.42
N LEU A 99 3.27 -15.53 6.94
CA LEU A 99 3.95 -14.36 7.47
C LEU A 99 4.55 -14.63 8.84
N ARG A 100 5.58 -13.85 9.17
CA ARG A 100 6.24 -13.83 10.47
C ARG A 100 6.47 -12.38 10.85
N ASP A 101 6.59 -12.13 12.14
CA ASP A 101 7.01 -10.84 12.65
C ASP A 101 8.35 -10.41 12.02
N GLY A 102 8.49 -9.10 11.81
CA GLY A 102 9.65 -8.49 11.18
C GLY A 102 9.34 -7.80 9.86
N GLU A 103 10.38 -7.46 9.09
CA GLU A 103 10.24 -6.74 7.83
C GLU A 103 9.74 -7.67 6.71
N LEU A 104 8.61 -7.30 6.10
CA LEU A 104 8.17 -7.84 4.81
C LEU A 104 8.56 -6.85 3.72
N THR A 105 9.42 -7.30 2.80
CA THR A 105 9.73 -6.58 1.57
C THR A 105 9.08 -7.29 0.39
N LEU A 106 8.38 -6.54 -0.45
CA LEU A 106 7.87 -6.99 -1.74
C LEU A 106 8.45 -6.13 -2.86
N ILE A 107 8.76 -6.77 -3.99
CA ILE A 107 9.14 -6.07 -5.22
C ILE A 107 7.97 -6.14 -6.19
N LEU A 108 7.42 -4.96 -6.51
CA LEU A 108 6.40 -4.81 -7.54
C LEU A 108 7.06 -4.39 -8.84
N GLU A 109 6.70 -5.05 -9.93
CA GLU A 109 7.16 -4.71 -11.27
C GLU A 109 5.95 -4.65 -12.20
N VAL A 110 5.69 -3.47 -12.77
CA VAL A 110 4.62 -3.26 -13.74
C VAL A 110 5.24 -2.98 -15.09
N THR A 111 4.77 -3.68 -16.12
CA THR A 111 5.21 -3.50 -17.51
C THR A 111 4.04 -3.08 -18.37
N ASP A 112 4.22 -2.05 -19.19
CA ASP A 112 3.23 -1.59 -20.18
C ASP A 112 3.19 -2.52 -21.42
N VAL A 113 2.24 -2.28 -22.34
CA VAL A 113 2.14 -3.05 -23.60
C VAL A 113 3.28 -2.79 -24.60
N ASP A 114 4.05 -1.72 -24.40
CA ASP A 114 5.23 -1.36 -25.21
C ASP A 114 6.54 -1.92 -24.62
N GLY A 115 6.48 -2.56 -23.45
CA GLY A 115 7.62 -3.17 -22.76
C GLY A 115 8.39 -2.25 -21.81
N ARG A 116 7.89 -1.05 -21.46
CA ARG A 116 8.49 -0.21 -20.42
C ARG A 116 8.07 -0.70 -19.05
N THR A 117 8.95 -0.56 -18.07
CA THR A 117 8.77 -1.12 -16.74
C THR A 117 8.99 -0.08 -15.65
N THR A 118 8.18 -0.18 -14.60
CA THR A 118 8.40 0.48 -13.31
C THR A 118 8.57 -0.58 -12.23
N THR A 119 9.58 -0.40 -11.37
CA THR A 119 9.84 -1.26 -10.22
C THR A 119 9.70 -0.46 -8.92
N GLU A 120 8.90 -0.96 -7.98
CA GLU A 120 8.69 -0.35 -6.66
C GLU A 120 9.03 -1.35 -5.56
N ARG A 121 9.75 -0.88 -4.52
CA ARG A 121 9.99 -1.64 -3.29
C ARG A 121 8.94 -1.23 -2.26
N TYR A 122 8.08 -2.17 -1.89
CA TYR A 122 7.07 -1.99 -0.85
C TYR A 122 7.51 -2.69 0.45
N VAL A 123 7.47 -1.96 1.56
CA VAL A 123 8.00 -2.42 2.86
C VAL A 123 6.96 -2.27 3.95
N LEU A 124 6.78 -3.33 4.72
CA LEU A 124 5.95 -3.37 5.92
C LEU A 124 6.74 -3.93 7.09
N THR A 125 6.39 -3.47 8.30
CA THR A 125 6.78 -4.17 9.52
C THR A 125 5.58 -4.97 9.99
N LEU A 126 5.72 -6.28 10.08
CA LEU A 126 4.69 -7.18 10.57
C LEU A 126 4.92 -7.46 12.04
N ASP A 127 3.84 -7.42 12.81
CA ASP A 127 3.88 -7.76 14.22
C ASP A 127 2.53 -8.29 14.70
N ALA A 128 2.50 -9.59 14.96
CA ALA A 128 1.37 -10.28 15.54
C ALA A 128 1.59 -10.66 17.01
N THR A 129 2.73 -10.29 17.61
CA THR A 129 3.06 -10.64 18.99
C THR A 129 2.39 -9.66 19.97
N PRO A 130 1.48 -10.12 20.84
CA PRO A 130 0.90 -9.26 21.86
C PRO A 130 1.93 -8.78 22.89
N PRO A 131 1.75 -7.56 23.46
CA PRO A 131 2.59 -7.10 24.55
C PRO A 131 2.39 -7.96 25.80
N THR A 132 3.32 -7.90 26.75
CA THR A 132 3.17 -8.53 28.07
C THR A 132 3.04 -7.48 29.17
N VAL A 133 2.38 -7.85 30.26
CA VAL A 133 2.28 -7.02 31.46
C VAL A 133 2.49 -7.89 32.71
N GLU A 134 3.43 -7.47 33.54
CA GLU A 134 3.76 -8.12 34.80
C GLU A 134 3.45 -7.14 35.94
N LEU A 135 2.49 -7.51 36.79
CA LEU A 135 2.14 -6.71 37.97
C LEU A 135 3.03 -7.16 39.14
N SER A 136 3.84 -6.24 39.66
CA SER A 136 4.67 -6.46 40.85
C SER A 136 3.91 -6.15 42.14
N LYS A 137 2.92 -5.25 42.09
CA LYS A 137 2.14 -4.85 43.26
C LYS A 137 0.74 -4.42 42.87
N VAL A 138 -0.26 -4.92 43.59
CA VAL A 138 -1.62 -4.36 43.61
C VAL A 138 -2.06 -4.33 45.07
N GLU A 139 -2.12 -3.15 45.67
CA GLU A 139 -2.49 -2.99 47.08
C GLU A 139 -3.58 -1.95 47.27
N SER A 140 -4.45 -2.18 48.26
CA SER A 140 -5.45 -1.19 48.66
C SER A 140 -4.81 -0.11 49.53
N LEU A 141 -5.06 1.15 49.19
CA LEU A 141 -4.66 2.31 49.99
C LEU A 141 -5.77 2.78 50.94
N GLY A 142 -6.91 2.11 50.95
CA GLY A 142 -8.13 2.61 51.59
C GLY A 142 -8.82 3.71 50.78
N GLY A 143 -10.00 4.15 51.23
CA GLY A 143 -10.75 5.22 50.56
C GLY A 143 -11.15 4.93 49.11
N GLY A 144 -11.23 3.65 48.72
CA GLY A 144 -11.52 3.26 47.35
C GLY A 144 -10.37 3.47 46.36
N LYS A 145 -9.10 3.50 46.81
CA LYS A 145 -7.92 3.63 45.95
C LYS A 145 -7.03 2.39 45.98
N LEU A 146 -6.32 2.16 44.87
CA LEU A 146 -5.33 1.10 44.71
C LEU A 146 -3.98 1.70 44.28
N ARG A 147 -2.89 1.21 44.85
CA ARG A 147 -1.53 1.36 44.28
C ARG A 147 -1.28 0.18 43.37
N VAL A 148 -0.94 0.48 42.11
CA VAL A 148 -0.64 -0.53 41.07
C VAL A 148 0.78 -0.29 40.56
N GLU A 149 1.60 -1.32 40.63
CA GLU A 149 2.97 -1.32 40.13
C GLU A 149 3.18 -2.50 39.19
N GLY A 150 3.93 -2.25 38.11
CA GLY A 150 4.22 -3.29 37.13
C GLY A 150 5.11 -2.82 36.00
N VAL A 151 5.37 -3.73 35.08
CA VAL A 151 6.16 -3.51 33.87
C VAL A 151 5.37 -4.02 32.68
N ALA A 152 5.20 -3.17 31.68
CA ALA A 152 4.71 -3.55 30.36
C ALA A 152 5.91 -3.74 29.41
N ARG A 153 5.86 -4.76 28.54
CA ARG A 153 6.90 -5.06 27.55
C ARG A 153 6.28 -5.41 26.21
N ASP A 154 7.00 -5.12 25.13
CA ASP A 154 6.63 -5.49 23.77
C ASP A 154 7.89 -5.78 22.93
N ASN A 155 7.76 -6.59 21.87
CA ASN A 155 8.87 -6.91 20.96
C ASN A 155 9.31 -5.70 20.11
N MET A 156 8.46 -4.68 19.94
CA MET A 156 8.77 -3.47 19.20
C MET A 156 8.57 -2.21 20.04
N ARG A 157 7.33 -1.92 20.43
CA ARG A 157 6.96 -0.67 21.10
C ARG A 157 5.54 -0.73 21.65
N ILE A 158 5.42 -0.43 22.94
CA ILE A 158 4.16 -0.16 23.61
C ILE A 158 3.67 1.23 23.20
N SER A 159 2.42 1.34 22.77
CA SER A 159 1.80 2.59 22.32
C SER A 159 0.81 3.17 23.34
N SER A 160 0.19 2.32 24.16
CA SER A 160 -0.81 2.73 25.15
C SER A 160 -0.81 1.81 26.37
N ILE A 161 -0.95 2.40 27.55
CA ILE A 161 -1.23 1.70 28.80
C ILE A 161 -2.43 2.39 29.45
N ARG A 162 -3.45 1.61 29.82
CA ARG A 162 -4.64 2.09 30.55
C ARG A 162 -4.80 1.28 31.82
N ILE A 163 -5.04 1.95 32.94
CA ILE A 163 -5.29 1.30 34.23
C ILE A 163 -6.69 1.72 34.69
N SER A 164 -7.60 0.73 34.78
CA SER A 164 -9.03 0.94 35.02
C SER A 164 -9.64 1.99 34.06
N GLY A 165 -9.23 1.94 32.79
CA GLY A 165 -9.67 2.87 31.74
C GLY A 165 -8.92 4.20 31.69
N VAL A 166 -8.16 4.55 32.73
CA VAL A 166 -7.38 5.80 32.78
C VAL A 166 -6.08 5.63 31.99
N PRO A 167 -5.82 6.45 30.95
CA PRO A 167 -4.58 6.37 30.18
C PRO A 167 -3.38 6.87 30.99
N LEU A 168 -2.25 6.17 30.90
CA LEU A 168 -0.96 6.65 31.38
C LEU A 168 -0.26 7.47 30.31
N ALA A 169 0.29 8.62 30.71
CA ALA A 169 1.16 9.41 29.84
C ALA A 169 2.59 8.89 29.98
N PHE A 170 3.17 8.43 28.87
CA PHE A 170 4.55 8.00 28.78
C PHE A 170 5.08 8.18 27.36
N THR A 171 6.40 8.15 27.20
CA THR A 171 7.01 8.10 25.87
C THR A 171 6.99 6.65 25.39
N PRO A 172 6.39 6.35 24.21
CA PRO A 172 6.37 4.99 23.66
C PRO A 172 7.74 4.32 23.63
N ALA A 173 7.82 3.11 24.18
CA ALA A 173 9.06 2.34 24.34
C ALA A 173 8.75 0.83 24.33
N ALA A 174 9.76 -0.01 24.11
CA ALA A 174 9.62 -1.46 24.18
C ALA A 174 9.37 -1.98 25.60
N GLU A 175 9.74 -1.21 26.62
CA GLU A 175 9.52 -1.52 28.03
C GLU A 175 9.13 -0.25 28.78
N TYR A 176 8.14 -0.35 29.65
CA TYR A 176 7.73 0.75 30.52
C TYR A 176 7.31 0.25 31.90
N SER A 177 7.99 0.72 32.93
CA SER A 177 7.65 0.48 34.33
C SER A 177 6.73 1.58 34.86
N PHE A 178 5.68 1.21 35.57
CA PHE A 178 4.71 2.13 36.16
C PHE A 178 4.50 1.86 37.65
N SER A 179 4.23 2.93 38.40
CA SER A 179 3.73 2.90 39.78
C SER A 179 2.74 4.05 39.92
N VAL A 180 1.45 3.72 40.05
CA VAL A 180 0.38 4.71 40.06
C VAL A 180 -0.70 4.40 41.08
N ASP A 181 -1.35 5.45 41.56
CA ASP A 181 -2.54 5.36 42.39
C ASP A 181 -3.78 5.59 41.52
N VAL A 182 -4.70 4.63 41.53
CA VAL A 182 -5.95 4.67 40.75
C VAL A 182 -7.15 4.45 41.66
N ASP A 183 -8.31 4.91 41.22
CA ASP A 183 -9.56 4.55 41.88
C ASP A 183 -9.87 3.07 41.66
N ALA A 184 -10.30 2.42 42.73
CA ALA A 184 -10.68 1.01 42.73
C ALA A 184 -12.02 0.86 41.98
N ALA A 185 -11.96 0.31 40.78
CA ALA A 185 -13.14 -0.08 40.02
C ALA A 185 -13.42 -1.58 40.17
N GLU A 186 -14.69 -1.96 40.08
CA GLU A 186 -15.07 -3.34 39.83
C GLU A 186 -14.61 -3.72 38.41
N GLY A 187 -13.97 -4.89 38.26
CA GLY A 187 -13.38 -5.30 36.97
C GLY A 187 -12.20 -4.43 36.51
N GLY A 188 -11.50 -3.75 37.42
CA GLY A 188 -10.33 -2.94 37.08
C GLY A 188 -9.22 -3.77 36.42
N GLN A 189 -8.68 -3.27 35.31
CA GLN A 189 -7.66 -3.94 34.50
C GLN A 189 -6.51 -3.01 34.14
N VAL A 190 -5.32 -3.58 33.93
CA VAL A 190 -4.27 -2.96 33.12
C VAL A 190 -4.41 -3.47 31.69
N VAL A 191 -4.64 -2.55 30.75
CA VAL A 191 -4.72 -2.83 29.32
C VAL A 191 -3.52 -2.19 28.64
N VAL A 192 -2.72 -3.01 27.98
CA VAL A 192 -1.51 -2.60 27.24
C VAL A 192 -1.75 -2.87 25.76
N GLU A 193 -1.46 -1.87 24.93
CA GLU A 193 -1.54 -1.96 23.47
C GLU A 193 -0.17 -1.57 22.88
N ASP A 194 0.28 -2.32 21.88
CA ASP A 194 1.51 -2.05 21.15
C ASP A 194 1.30 -1.13 19.94
N SER A 195 2.34 -0.91 19.13
CA SER A 195 2.28 -0.09 17.92
C SER A 195 1.60 -0.76 16.71
N ALA A 196 1.38 -2.06 16.74
CA ALA A 196 0.64 -2.83 15.74
C ALA A 196 -0.87 -2.92 16.07
N GLY A 197 -1.25 -2.59 17.30
CA GLY A 197 -2.60 -2.76 17.83
C GLY A 197 -2.85 -4.14 18.43
N ASN A 198 -1.81 -4.92 18.79
CA ASN A 198 -2.01 -6.07 19.66
C ASN A 198 -2.23 -5.60 21.10
N VAL A 199 -3.08 -6.33 21.82
CA VAL A 199 -3.58 -5.94 23.14
C VAL A 199 -3.42 -7.07 24.13
N THR A 200 -2.98 -6.75 25.34
CA THR A 200 -3.02 -7.63 26.51
C THR A 200 -3.74 -6.91 27.65
N ALA A 201 -4.65 -7.62 28.31
CA ALA A 201 -5.35 -7.14 29.50
C ALA A 201 -5.01 -8.03 30.70
N ARG A 202 -4.84 -7.39 31.87
CA ARG A 202 -4.58 -8.07 33.14
C ARG A 202 -5.46 -7.51 34.24
N ASP A 203 -6.23 -8.38 34.88
CA ASP A 203 -7.08 -8.00 36.01
C ASP A 203 -6.25 -7.54 37.21
N LEU A 204 -6.77 -6.54 37.91
CA LEU A 204 -6.23 -6.04 39.17
C LEU A 204 -6.75 -6.82 40.39
N ARG A 205 -7.68 -7.76 40.20
CA ARG A 205 -8.26 -8.62 41.24
C ARG A 205 -8.53 -10.01 40.74
#